data_AF-A0A9X6XR01-F1
#
_entry.id   AF-A0A9X6XR01-F1
#
_cell.length_a   1.000
_cell.length_b   1.000
_cell.length_c   1.000
_cell.angle_alpha   90.00
_cell.angle_beta   90.00
_cell.angle_gamma   90.00
#
_symmetry.space_group_name_H-M   'P 1'
#
loop_
_entity.id
_entity.type
_entity.pdbx_description
1 polymer ?
#
loop_
_entity_poly.entity_id
_entity_poly.type
_entity_poly.pdbx_seq_one_letter_code
_entity_poly.pdbx_strand_id
1 'polypeptide(L)'
;MTTIDLNCDLGESFGAYKMGNDDEILPFVSSINVACGFHAGDPSVMRQTVEKALEHNVAIGAHPGFPDLIGFGRRNMNVSASEVYDYVLYQIGALDAFVKAAGGKMQHVKPHGALYNMAATDSKIADAIAKAIYHMNPSLSLYGLANSEAFIQAAEKYNVTLVQEAFADRTYKQDGTLTSRTEENALIKNEDEAIKQVLQMVKEGYVNSVNGEEVAVQAQTICLHGDGEKAVQFAGKIYRIFERNGVSICAPK
;
A
#
# COMPACT_ATOMS: atom_id res chain seq x y z
N MET A 1 22.99 7.25 -5.64
CA MET A 1 22.47 6.45 -4.50
C MET A 1 21.01 6.18 -4.80
N THR A 2 20.62 4.91 -4.93
CA THR A 2 19.22 4.56 -5.22
C THR A 2 18.38 4.87 -3.98
N THR A 3 17.22 5.48 -4.15
CA THR A 3 16.29 5.78 -3.05
C THR A 3 14.96 5.12 -3.35
N ILE A 4 14.37 4.47 -2.35
CA ILE A 4 13.08 3.78 -2.48
C ILE A 4 12.27 3.99 -1.20
N ASP A 5 10.95 4.10 -1.35
CA ASP A 5 10.05 4.02 -0.21
C ASP A 5 9.80 2.57 0.19
N LEU A 6 9.69 2.33 1.49
CA LEU A 6 9.24 1.06 2.03
C LEU A 6 7.96 1.32 2.80
N ASN A 7 6.84 0.80 2.29
CA ASN A 7 5.52 1.00 2.87
C ASN A 7 4.95 -0.28 3.50
N CYS A 8 4.10 -0.12 4.51
CA CYS A 8 3.42 -1.24 5.16
C CYS A 8 1.98 -0.90 5.56
N ASP A 9 1.08 -1.86 5.41
CA ASP A 9 -0.32 -1.74 5.82
C ASP A 9 -0.41 -1.98 7.34
N LEU A 10 -0.86 -0.97 8.09
CA LEU A 10 -0.94 -0.96 9.56
C LEU A 10 -2.32 -0.47 10.04
N GLY A 11 -2.57 -0.53 11.35
CA GLY A 11 -3.83 -0.11 11.93
C GLY A 11 -4.99 -1.05 11.58
N GLU A 12 -4.70 -2.31 11.25
CA GLU A 12 -5.69 -3.29 10.80
C GLU A 12 -6.32 -4.10 11.94
N SER A 13 -5.99 -3.78 13.19
CA SER A 13 -6.73 -4.27 14.36
C SER A 13 -8.17 -3.74 14.37
N PHE A 14 -9.09 -4.42 15.07
CA PHE A 14 -10.49 -3.99 15.16
C PHE A 14 -11.14 -4.43 16.49
N GLY A 15 -11.59 -3.46 17.30
CA GLY A 15 -12.18 -3.71 18.59
C GLY A 15 -11.24 -4.50 19.51
N ALA A 16 -11.64 -5.69 19.91
CA ALA A 16 -10.83 -6.57 20.75
C ALA A 16 -9.81 -7.42 19.97
N TYR A 17 -9.86 -7.43 18.64
CA TYR A 17 -8.99 -8.24 17.80
C TYR A 17 -7.72 -7.47 17.48
N LYS A 18 -6.58 -7.97 17.98
CA LYS A 18 -5.26 -7.48 17.62
C LYS A 18 -4.75 -8.20 16.37
N MET A 19 -4.27 -7.42 15.42
CA MET A 19 -3.68 -7.90 14.17
C MET A 19 -2.34 -7.21 13.92
N GLY A 20 -1.37 -7.96 13.42
CA GLY A 20 -0.04 -7.44 13.09
C GLY A 20 0.82 -7.07 14.29
N ASN A 21 1.98 -6.49 13.98
CA ASN A 21 2.99 -6.00 14.93
C ASN A 21 3.36 -4.55 14.60
N ASP A 22 2.35 -3.67 14.50
CA ASP A 22 2.46 -2.29 14.01
C ASP A 22 3.68 -1.55 14.57
N ASP A 23 3.82 -1.50 15.89
CA ASP A 23 4.88 -0.75 16.59
C ASP A 23 6.29 -1.23 16.20
N GLU A 24 6.45 -2.54 16.03
CA GLU A 24 7.74 -3.16 15.75
C GLU A 24 8.17 -2.98 14.29
N ILE A 25 7.23 -2.68 13.38
CA ILE A 25 7.50 -2.42 11.97
C ILE A 25 7.98 -0.98 11.72
N LEU A 26 7.47 -0.01 12.48
CA LEU A 26 7.72 1.43 12.26
C LEU A 26 9.20 1.80 12.09
N PRO A 27 10.16 1.24 12.83
CA PRO A 27 11.57 1.57 12.65
C PRO A 27 12.17 1.16 11.30
N PHE A 28 11.50 0.30 10.54
CA PHE A 28 12.03 -0.27 9.30
C PHE A 28 11.38 0.30 8.04
N VAL A 29 10.30 1.06 8.15
CA VAL A 29 9.51 1.58 7.03
C VAL A 29 9.58 3.10 6.96
N SER A 30 9.40 3.67 5.77
CA SER A 30 9.31 5.12 5.59
C SER A 30 7.88 5.63 5.45
N SER A 31 6.94 4.75 5.08
CA SER A 31 5.53 5.07 4.93
C SER A 31 4.64 3.98 5.52
N ILE A 32 3.44 4.34 6.00
CA ILE A 32 2.41 3.39 6.43
C ILE A 32 1.06 3.72 5.81
N ASN A 33 0.26 2.68 5.59
CA ASN A 33 -1.10 2.77 5.09
C ASN A 33 -2.05 2.36 6.21
N VAL A 34 -2.76 3.32 6.79
CA VAL A 34 -3.61 3.10 7.98
C VAL A 34 -5.04 2.77 7.56
N ALA A 35 -5.57 1.64 8.02
CA ALA A 35 -6.94 1.24 7.74
C ALA A 35 -7.98 2.23 8.29
N CYS A 36 -9.08 2.40 7.55
CA CYS A 36 -10.03 3.50 7.74
C CYS A 36 -11.43 3.09 8.23
N GLY A 37 -11.59 1.88 8.78
CA GLY A 37 -12.83 1.44 9.42
C GLY A 37 -13.77 0.57 8.57
N PHE A 38 -13.49 0.37 7.28
CA PHE A 38 -14.35 -0.43 6.40
C PHE A 38 -13.89 -1.89 6.31
N HIS A 39 -12.63 -2.12 5.96
CA HIS A 39 -12.07 -3.48 5.90
C HIS A 39 -11.42 -3.90 7.22
N ALA A 40 -10.90 -2.93 7.96
CA ALA A 40 -10.21 -3.06 9.22
C ALA A 40 -10.05 -1.68 9.89
N GLY A 41 -9.48 -1.64 11.09
CA GLY A 41 -9.29 -0.40 11.85
C GLY A 41 -10.58 0.07 12.54
N ASP A 42 -10.43 0.72 13.67
CA ASP A 42 -11.51 1.43 14.35
C ASP A 42 -11.00 2.81 14.82
N PRO A 43 -11.86 3.72 15.32
CA PRO A 43 -11.43 5.05 15.75
C PRO A 43 -10.26 5.06 16.73
N SER A 44 -10.21 4.10 17.65
CA SER A 44 -9.13 4.01 18.64
C SER A 44 -7.86 3.49 18.01
N VAL A 45 -7.96 2.49 17.13
CA VAL A 45 -6.82 1.94 16.39
C VAL A 45 -6.21 3.01 15.47
N MET A 46 -7.03 3.70 14.66
CA MET A 46 -6.57 4.79 13.79
C MET A 46 -5.80 5.85 14.56
N ARG A 47 -6.36 6.34 15.68
CA ARG A 47 -5.70 7.35 16.53
C ARG A 47 -4.35 6.86 17.03
N GLN A 48 -4.29 5.65 17.60
CA GLN A 48 -3.06 5.09 18.16
C GLN A 48 -1.98 4.86 17.09
N THR A 49 -2.36 4.32 15.92
CA THR A 49 -1.42 4.09 14.82
C THR A 49 -0.87 5.42 14.29
N VAL A 50 -1.71 6.46 14.16
CA VAL A 50 -1.27 7.81 13.78
C VAL A 50 -0.29 8.40 14.79
N GLU A 51 -0.62 8.37 16.08
CA GLU A 51 0.24 8.90 17.15
C GLU A 51 1.63 8.25 17.10
N LYS A 52 1.69 6.92 17.00
CA LYS A 52 2.95 6.17 16.93
C LYS A 52 3.75 6.43 15.66
N ALA A 53 3.08 6.58 14.51
CA ALA A 53 3.74 6.88 13.25
C ALA A 53 4.43 8.25 13.30
N LEU A 54 3.79 9.25 13.92
CA LEU A 54 4.38 10.57 14.13
C LEU A 54 5.58 10.52 15.08
N GLU A 55 5.52 9.73 16.16
CA GLU A 55 6.67 9.51 17.05
C GLU A 55 7.90 8.94 16.31
N HIS A 56 7.67 8.12 15.28
CA HIS A 56 8.72 7.50 14.47
C HIS A 56 9.09 8.32 13.21
N ASN A 57 8.46 9.47 12.98
CA ASN A 57 8.62 10.28 11.76
C ASN A 57 8.32 9.50 10.45
N VAL A 58 7.35 8.59 10.50
CA VAL A 58 6.92 7.78 9.36
C VAL A 58 5.79 8.50 8.61
N ALA A 59 5.82 8.47 7.27
CA ALA A 59 4.77 9.06 6.44
C ALA A 59 3.44 8.30 6.61
N ILE A 60 2.35 9.05 6.78
CA ILE A 60 1.01 8.47 7.04
C ILE A 60 0.15 8.63 5.79
N GLY A 61 -0.46 7.53 5.35
CA GLY A 61 -1.46 7.53 4.30
C GLY A 61 -2.73 6.76 4.67
N ALA A 62 -3.82 7.11 4.01
CA ALA A 62 -5.08 6.37 4.15
C ALA A 62 -5.03 5.06 3.39
N HIS A 63 -5.58 4.00 4.01
CA HIS A 63 -5.72 2.69 3.39
C HIS A 63 -7.20 2.32 3.18
N PRO A 64 -7.91 3.03 2.27
CA PRO A 64 -9.34 2.82 2.08
C PRO A 64 -9.62 1.44 1.46
N GLY A 65 -10.56 0.71 2.04
CA GLY A 65 -11.02 -0.59 1.55
C GLY A 65 -12.49 -0.59 1.19
N PHE A 66 -12.95 -1.73 0.68
CA PHE A 66 -14.38 -1.98 0.56
C PHE A 66 -15.04 -2.15 1.94
N PRO A 67 -16.34 -1.81 2.09
CA PRO A 67 -17.11 -2.00 3.31
C PRO A 67 -17.42 -3.49 3.56
N ASP A 68 -16.35 -4.25 3.78
CA ASP A 68 -16.37 -5.69 3.96
C ASP A 68 -15.42 -6.10 5.08
N LEU A 69 -15.82 -5.81 6.31
CA LEU A 69 -15.04 -6.13 7.51
C LEU A 69 -14.82 -7.64 7.65
N ILE A 70 -15.84 -8.47 7.36
CA ILE A 70 -15.75 -9.93 7.50
C ILE A 70 -14.77 -10.52 6.49
N GLY A 71 -14.79 -10.04 5.24
CA GLY A 71 -13.85 -10.46 4.20
C GLY A 71 -12.53 -9.70 4.23
N PHE A 72 -12.31 -8.84 5.23
CA PHE A 72 -11.13 -7.98 5.36
C PHE A 72 -10.88 -7.15 4.09
N GLY A 73 -11.93 -6.74 3.38
CA GLY A 73 -11.82 -5.99 2.13
C GLY A 73 -11.12 -6.74 0.98
N ARG A 74 -10.96 -8.06 1.08
CA ARG A 74 -10.27 -8.90 0.08
C ARG A 74 -11.21 -9.56 -0.93
N ARG A 75 -12.52 -9.32 -0.85
CA ARG A 75 -13.52 -9.82 -1.81
C ARG A 75 -13.90 -8.71 -2.79
N ASN A 76 -13.98 -9.05 -4.07
CA ASN A 76 -14.51 -8.14 -5.07
C ASN A 76 -15.97 -7.81 -4.74
N MET A 77 -16.34 -6.54 -4.91
CA MET A 77 -17.71 -6.07 -4.74
C MET A 77 -18.20 -5.46 -6.05
N ASN A 78 -19.43 -5.78 -6.45
CA ASN A 78 -20.07 -5.11 -7.57
C ASN A 78 -20.59 -3.74 -7.11
N VAL A 79 -19.80 -2.70 -7.38
CA VAL A 79 -20.08 -1.33 -6.97
C VAL A 79 -19.93 -0.38 -8.16
N SER A 80 -20.70 0.70 -8.13
CA SER A 80 -20.58 1.81 -9.06
C SER A 80 -19.36 2.67 -8.76
N ALA A 81 -18.88 3.41 -9.77
CA ALA A 81 -17.81 4.39 -9.59
C ALA A 81 -18.17 5.49 -8.58
N SER A 82 -19.45 5.88 -8.50
CA SER A 82 -19.92 6.84 -7.48
C SER A 82 -19.81 6.30 -6.06
N GLU A 83 -20.15 5.02 -5.85
CA GLU A 83 -19.98 4.39 -4.54
C GLU A 83 -18.49 4.30 -4.15
N VAL A 84 -17.62 3.93 -5.09
CA VAL A 84 -16.17 3.92 -4.84
C VAL A 84 -15.66 5.31 -4.44
N TYR A 85 -16.08 6.35 -5.17
CA TYR A 85 -15.73 7.73 -4.83
C TYR A 85 -16.16 8.09 -3.41
N ASP A 86 -17.41 7.80 -3.03
CA ASP A 86 -17.95 8.11 -1.70
C ASP A 86 -17.23 7.31 -0.60
N TYR A 87 -16.94 6.02 -0.83
CA TYR A 87 -16.21 5.18 0.12
C TYR A 87 -14.79 5.68 0.37
N VAL A 88 -14.09 6.08 -0.69
CA VAL A 88 -12.72 6.59 -0.58
C VAL A 88 -12.72 7.96 0.11
N LEU A 89 -13.62 8.87 -0.30
CA LEU A 89 -13.73 10.20 0.30
C LEU A 89 -14.03 10.13 1.80
N TYR A 90 -14.98 9.28 2.20
CA TYR A 90 -15.32 9.06 3.61
C TYR A 90 -14.12 8.58 4.42
N GLN A 91 -13.41 7.56 3.91
CA GLN A 91 -12.29 6.93 4.61
C GLN A 91 -11.07 7.84 4.73
N ILE A 92 -10.77 8.65 3.70
CA ILE A 92 -9.72 9.66 3.79
C ILE A 92 -10.11 10.70 4.84
N GLY A 93 -11.35 11.20 4.82
CA GLY A 93 -11.85 12.16 5.82
C GLY A 93 -11.76 11.65 7.25
N ALA A 94 -12.11 10.38 7.47
CA ALA A 94 -12.05 9.75 8.78
C ALA A 94 -10.61 9.73 9.34
N LEU A 95 -9.63 9.27 8.54
CA LEU A 95 -8.23 9.23 8.99
C LEU A 95 -7.63 10.63 9.11
N ASP A 96 -7.93 11.53 8.16
CA ASP A 96 -7.40 12.90 8.14
C ASP A 96 -7.73 13.67 9.42
N ALA A 97 -8.91 13.44 10.00
CA ALA A 97 -9.30 14.01 11.28
C ALA A 97 -8.34 13.62 12.43
N PHE A 98 -7.94 12.34 12.52
CA PHE A 98 -6.99 11.88 13.53
C PHE A 98 -5.57 12.39 13.26
N VAL A 99 -5.14 12.39 11.99
CA VAL A 99 -3.84 12.93 11.60
C VAL A 99 -3.71 14.41 11.96
N LYS A 100 -4.74 15.22 11.66
CA LYS A 100 -4.79 16.64 12.03
C LYS A 100 -4.85 16.85 13.54
N ALA A 101 -5.64 16.07 14.26
CA ALA A 101 -5.75 16.15 15.71
C ALA A 101 -4.42 15.87 16.42
N ALA A 102 -3.60 14.98 15.87
CA ALA A 102 -2.25 14.68 16.35
C ALA A 102 -1.18 15.68 15.86
N GLY A 103 -1.55 16.71 15.08
CA GLY A 103 -0.63 17.70 14.53
C GLY A 103 0.17 17.24 13.32
N GLY A 104 -0.19 16.11 12.73
CA GLY A 104 0.45 15.53 11.55
C GLY A 104 -0.10 16.04 10.22
N LYS A 105 0.42 15.46 9.13
CA LYS A 105 -0.08 15.65 7.77
C LYS A 105 -0.15 14.30 7.06
N MET A 106 -1.27 14.00 6.43
CA MET A 106 -1.41 12.83 5.58
C MET A 106 -0.68 13.10 4.26
N GLN A 107 0.02 12.10 3.73
CA GLN A 107 0.87 12.22 2.54
C GLN A 107 0.29 11.49 1.34
N HIS A 108 -0.36 10.35 1.55
CA HIS A 108 -0.80 9.50 0.45
C HIS A 108 -2.09 8.76 0.74
N VAL A 109 -2.61 8.11 -0.30
CA VAL A 109 -3.74 7.19 -0.25
C VAL A 109 -3.36 5.94 -1.04
N LYS A 110 -3.50 4.77 -0.43
CA LYS A 110 -3.29 3.47 -1.06
C LYS A 110 -4.55 2.64 -0.91
N PRO A 111 -5.29 2.30 -1.97
CA PRO A 111 -6.45 1.41 -1.84
C PRO A 111 -6.06 0.05 -1.23
N HIS A 112 -6.98 -0.56 -0.48
CA HIS A 112 -6.76 -1.87 0.16
C HIS A 112 -7.29 -3.02 -0.70
N GLY A 113 -6.59 -4.16 -0.64
CA GLY A 113 -7.15 -5.47 -0.99
C GLY A 113 -7.82 -5.55 -2.36
N ALA A 114 -9.09 -5.94 -2.39
CA ALA A 114 -9.83 -6.08 -3.63
C ALA A 114 -10.05 -4.73 -4.33
N LEU A 115 -10.20 -3.62 -3.60
CA LEU A 115 -10.35 -2.30 -4.21
C LEU A 115 -9.09 -1.93 -5.02
N TYR A 116 -7.91 -2.20 -4.47
CA TYR A 116 -6.63 -2.01 -5.17
C TYR A 116 -6.54 -2.83 -6.45
N ASN A 117 -6.78 -4.14 -6.34
CA ASN A 117 -6.65 -5.05 -7.48
C ASN A 117 -7.67 -4.73 -8.58
N MET A 118 -8.89 -4.36 -8.20
CA MET A 118 -9.92 -3.92 -9.16
C MET A 118 -9.52 -2.61 -9.84
N ALA A 119 -9.04 -1.62 -9.07
CA ALA A 119 -8.56 -0.35 -9.62
C ALA A 119 -7.36 -0.50 -10.56
N ALA A 120 -6.51 -1.51 -10.35
CA ALA A 120 -5.36 -1.78 -11.22
C ALA A 120 -5.77 -2.15 -12.67
N THR A 121 -7.00 -2.62 -12.88
CA THR A 121 -7.50 -3.07 -14.20
C THR A 121 -8.81 -2.41 -14.64
N ASP A 122 -9.55 -1.74 -13.75
CA ASP A 122 -10.80 -1.04 -14.05
C ASP A 122 -10.60 0.48 -13.97
N SER A 123 -10.59 1.13 -15.14
CA SER A 123 -10.37 2.57 -15.26
C SER A 123 -11.44 3.42 -14.57
N LYS A 124 -12.68 2.92 -14.41
CA LYS A 124 -13.73 3.67 -13.72
C LYS A 124 -13.52 3.69 -12.21
N ILE A 125 -12.99 2.59 -11.66
CA ILE A 125 -12.65 2.49 -10.24
C ILE A 125 -11.42 3.36 -9.94
N ALA A 126 -10.37 3.26 -10.76
CA ALA A 126 -9.19 4.12 -10.62
C ALA A 126 -9.54 5.61 -10.73
N ASP A 127 -10.38 6.00 -11.70
CA ASP A 127 -10.89 7.37 -11.87
C ASP A 127 -11.60 7.87 -10.61
N ALA A 128 -12.49 7.05 -10.04
CA ALA A 128 -13.24 7.41 -8.82
C ALA A 128 -12.31 7.64 -7.61
N ILE A 129 -11.29 6.79 -7.45
CA ILE A 129 -10.28 6.93 -6.39
C ILE A 129 -9.50 8.24 -6.57
N ALA A 130 -8.92 8.46 -7.75
CA ALA A 130 -8.12 9.66 -8.02
C ALA A 130 -8.95 10.94 -7.89
N LYS A 131 -10.22 10.92 -8.31
CA LYS A 131 -11.16 12.03 -8.14
C LYS A 131 -11.44 12.33 -6.66
N ALA A 132 -11.64 11.31 -5.84
CA ALA A 132 -11.86 11.47 -4.40
C ALA A 132 -10.63 12.10 -3.71
N ILE A 133 -9.43 11.63 -4.07
CA ILE A 133 -8.17 12.19 -3.58
C ILE A 133 -8.04 13.66 -3.97
N TYR A 134 -8.24 13.98 -5.25
CA TYR A 134 -8.17 15.35 -5.76
C TYR A 134 -9.14 16.31 -5.05
N HIS A 135 -10.41 15.89 -4.85
CA HIS A 135 -11.39 16.71 -4.15
C HIS A 135 -11.11 16.87 -2.66
N MET A 136 -10.52 15.86 -2.01
CA MET A 136 -10.18 15.91 -0.60
C MET A 136 -8.95 16.78 -0.33
N ASN A 137 -7.85 16.47 -1.02
CA ASN A 137 -6.62 17.24 -0.98
C ASN A 137 -5.71 16.84 -2.17
N PRO A 138 -5.52 17.73 -3.16
CA PRO A 138 -4.72 17.43 -4.35
C PRO A 138 -3.21 17.29 -4.06
N SER A 139 -2.75 17.61 -2.83
CA SER A 139 -1.37 17.35 -2.43
C SER A 139 -1.12 15.90 -1.98
N LEU A 140 -2.16 15.07 -1.86
CA LEU A 140 -2.03 13.67 -1.51
C LEU A 140 -1.61 12.87 -2.75
N SER A 141 -0.62 12.00 -2.57
CA SER A 141 -0.22 11.05 -3.61
C SER A 141 -1.14 9.83 -3.64
N LEU A 142 -1.36 9.26 -4.82
CA LEU A 142 -2.03 7.98 -5.00
C LEU A 142 -0.98 6.87 -5.15
N TYR A 143 -1.02 5.86 -4.29
CA TYR A 143 -0.21 4.65 -4.46
C TYR A 143 -1.00 3.66 -5.32
N GLY A 144 -0.40 3.21 -6.41
CA GLY A 144 -1.03 2.30 -7.37
C GLY A 144 -0.02 1.35 -7.99
N LEU A 145 -0.52 0.22 -8.51
CA LEU A 145 0.33 -0.83 -9.06
C LEU A 145 1.23 -0.28 -10.17
N ALA A 146 2.52 -0.55 -10.10
CA ALA A 146 3.48 -0.15 -11.12
C ALA A 146 3.03 -0.61 -12.51
N ASN A 147 3.15 0.29 -13.49
CA ASN A 147 2.74 0.12 -14.89
C ASN A 147 1.25 -0.14 -15.13
N SER A 148 0.38 0.06 -14.13
CA SER A 148 -1.08 0.00 -14.35
C SER A 148 -1.57 1.22 -15.14
N GLU A 149 -2.02 1.00 -16.37
CA GLU A 149 -2.59 2.06 -17.21
C GLU A 149 -3.80 2.73 -16.56
N ALA A 150 -4.63 1.97 -15.83
CA ALA A 150 -5.81 2.51 -15.15
C ALA A 150 -5.43 3.54 -14.07
N PHE A 151 -4.42 3.23 -13.25
CA PHE A 151 -3.90 4.18 -12.26
C PHE A 151 -3.21 5.38 -12.90
N ILE A 152 -2.40 5.17 -13.93
CA ILE A 152 -1.69 6.24 -14.66
C ILE A 152 -2.69 7.23 -15.24
N GLN A 153 -3.66 6.76 -16.02
CA GLN A 153 -4.66 7.63 -16.66
C GLN A 153 -5.51 8.39 -15.63
N ALA A 154 -5.91 7.74 -14.54
CA ALA A 154 -6.68 8.37 -13.48
C ALA A 154 -5.88 9.47 -12.78
N ALA A 155 -4.63 9.20 -12.42
CA ALA A 155 -3.74 10.16 -11.78
C ALA A 155 -3.46 11.37 -12.68
N GLU A 156 -3.14 11.15 -13.96
CA GLU A 156 -2.91 12.20 -14.95
C GLU A 156 -4.14 13.10 -15.15
N LYS A 157 -5.34 12.49 -15.24
CA LYS A 157 -6.59 13.22 -15.46
C LYS A 157 -6.90 14.25 -14.38
N TYR A 158 -6.57 13.95 -13.12
CA TYR A 158 -6.81 14.85 -11.98
C TYR A 158 -5.55 15.56 -11.49
N ASN A 159 -4.41 15.38 -12.16
CA ASN A 159 -3.11 15.90 -11.75
C ASN A 159 -2.76 15.50 -10.29
N VAL A 160 -3.04 14.24 -9.94
CA VAL A 160 -2.66 13.62 -8.67
C VAL A 160 -1.32 12.92 -8.88
N THR A 161 -0.37 13.08 -7.94
CA THR A 161 0.91 12.38 -8.02
C THR A 161 0.70 10.88 -7.84
N LEU A 162 0.99 10.08 -8.88
CA LEU A 162 1.04 8.63 -8.77
C LEU A 162 2.40 8.20 -8.21
N VAL A 163 2.39 7.38 -7.17
CA VAL A 163 3.55 6.62 -6.69
C VAL A 163 3.36 5.18 -7.11
N GLN A 164 4.23 4.72 -7.99
CA GLN A 164 4.18 3.36 -8.52
C GLN A 164 4.71 2.35 -7.51
N GLU A 165 3.87 1.39 -7.14
CA GLU A 165 4.13 0.41 -6.10
C GLU A 165 4.43 -0.98 -6.68
N ALA A 166 5.39 -1.64 -6.05
CA ALA A 166 5.66 -3.06 -6.25
C ALA A 166 5.64 -3.82 -4.91
N PHE A 167 5.59 -5.15 -4.96
CA PHE A 167 5.34 -6.00 -3.80
C PHE A 167 6.49 -6.96 -3.57
N ALA A 168 6.99 -6.99 -2.32
CA ALA A 168 8.13 -7.82 -1.98
C ALA A 168 7.84 -9.32 -2.07
N ASP A 169 6.64 -9.72 -1.65
CA ASP A 169 6.26 -11.11 -1.37
C ASP A 169 5.10 -11.61 -2.25
N ARG A 170 4.68 -10.83 -3.25
CA ARG A 170 3.66 -11.25 -4.23
C ARG A 170 4.30 -11.75 -5.49
N THR A 171 3.65 -12.71 -6.14
CA THR A 171 4.03 -13.16 -7.47
C THR A 171 3.27 -12.38 -8.55
N TYR A 172 3.92 -12.24 -9.70
CA TYR A 172 3.44 -11.44 -10.81
C TYR A 172 3.02 -12.32 -11.98
N LYS A 173 1.99 -11.88 -12.70
CA LYS A 173 1.62 -12.41 -14.01
C LYS A 173 2.44 -11.72 -15.10
N GLN A 174 2.40 -12.28 -16.30
CA GLN A 174 3.12 -11.76 -17.47
C GLN A 174 2.68 -10.34 -17.85
N ASP A 175 1.42 -9.98 -17.57
CA ASP A 175 0.87 -8.64 -17.80
C ASP A 175 1.23 -7.63 -16.70
N GLY A 176 2.07 -8.01 -15.72
CA GLY A 176 2.46 -7.15 -14.59
C GLY A 176 1.44 -7.05 -13.46
N THR A 177 0.26 -7.67 -13.60
CA THR A 177 -0.69 -7.76 -12.49
C THR A 177 -0.23 -8.77 -11.45
N LEU A 178 -0.73 -8.64 -10.23
CA LEU A 178 -0.47 -9.62 -9.17
C LEU A 178 -1.30 -10.88 -9.40
N THR A 179 -0.74 -12.03 -9.05
CA THR A 179 -1.50 -13.29 -8.94
C THR A 179 -2.64 -13.16 -7.93
N SER A 180 -3.77 -13.85 -8.17
CA SER A 180 -4.91 -13.79 -7.25
C SER A 180 -4.51 -14.38 -5.90
N ARG A 181 -4.94 -13.78 -4.78
CA ARG A 181 -4.70 -14.33 -3.43
C ARG A 181 -5.28 -15.74 -3.21
N THR A 182 -6.18 -16.20 -4.08
CA THR A 182 -6.75 -17.55 -4.03
C THR A 182 -5.85 -18.60 -4.70
N GLU A 183 -4.82 -18.19 -5.43
CA GLU A 183 -3.86 -19.10 -6.07
C GLU A 183 -2.80 -19.55 -5.05
N GLU A 184 -2.36 -20.81 -5.12
CA GLU A 184 -1.43 -21.38 -4.12
C GLU A 184 -0.05 -20.71 -4.13
N ASN A 185 0.37 -20.20 -5.29
CA ASN A 185 1.64 -19.52 -5.52
C ASN A 185 1.52 -17.99 -5.41
N ALA A 186 0.45 -17.46 -4.84
CA ALA A 186 0.22 -16.01 -4.77
C ALA A 186 1.20 -15.24 -3.88
N LEU A 187 1.82 -15.96 -2.93
CA LEU A 187 2.75 -15.44 -1.93
C LEU A 187 4.08 -16.18 -2.00
N ILE A 188 5.18 -15.42 -1.98
CA ILE A 188 6.53 -15.91 -1.81
C ILE A 188 6.76 -16.13 -0.32
N LYS A 189 6.77 -17.39 0.11
CA LYS A 189 6.94 -17.76 1.53
C LYS A 189 8.41 -17.78 1.98
N ASN A 190 9.33 -17.88 1.02
CA ASN A 190 10.76 -17.86 1.29
C ASN A 190 11.26 -16.42 1.32
N GLU A 191 11.76 -15.99 2.47
CA GLU A 191 12.24 -14.61 2.68
C GLU A 191 13.42 -14.25 1.77
N ASP A 192 14.32 -15.20 1.49
CA ASP A 192 15.49 -14.93 0.64
C ASP A 192 15.08 -14.74 -0.82
N GLU A 193 14.04 -15.46 -1.28
CA GLU A 193 13.45 -15.27 -2.61
C GLU A 193 12.75 -13.89 -2.72
N ALA A 194 11.98 -13.51 -1.71
CA ALA A 194 11.31 -12.22 -1.68
C ALA A 194 12.32 -11.05 -1.63
N ILE A 195 13.40 -11.19 -0.84
CA ILE A 195 14.52 -10.25 -0.82
C ILE A 195 15.19 -10.14 -2.19
N LYS A 196 15.44 -11.27 -2.86
CA LYS A 196 16.03 -11.27 -4.20
C LYS A 196 15.12 -10.52 -5.18
N GLN A 197 13.82 -10.77 -5.13
CA GLN A 197 12.83 -10.07 -5.95
C GLN A 197 12.87 -8.56 -5.70
N VAL A 198 12.89 -8.13 -4.44
CA VAL A 198 12.97 -6.71 -4.08
C VAL A 198 14.25 -6.06 -4.63
N LEU A 199 15.39 -6.70 -4.50
CA LEU A 199 16.65 -6.18 -5.05
C LEU A 199 16.60 -6.08 -6.58
N GLN A 200 16.03 -7.07 -7.25
CA GLN A 200 15.86 -7.08 -8.70
C GLN A 200 14.99 -5.89 -9.15
N MET A 201 13.84 -5.66 -8.49
CA MET A 201 12.96 -4.53 -8.79
C MET A 201 13.66 -3.19 -8.56
N VAL A 202 14.36 -3.03 -7.43
CA VAL A 202 14.97 -1.75 -7.03
C VAL A 202 16.24 -1.42 -7.82
N LYS A 203 17.05 -2.42 -8.19
CA LYS A 203 18.34 -2.21 -8.86
C LYS A 203 18.27 -2.38 -10.37
N GLU A 204 17.43 -3.30 -10.83
CA GLU A 204 17.43 -3.75 -12.22
C GLU A 204 16.12 -3.36 -12.94
N GLY A 205 15.07 -2.98 -12.20
CA GLY A 205 13.84 -2.43 -12.77
C GLY A 205 12.89 -3.48 -13.33
N TYR A 206 12.96 -4.73 -12.85
CA TYR A 206 12.08 -5.80 -13.30
C TYR A 206 11.79 -6.84 -12.21
N VAL A 207 10.74 -7.63 -12.43
CA VAL A 207 10.37 -8.80 -11.63
C VAL A 207 10.20 -10.02 -12.53
N ASN A 208 10.39 -11.24 -12.02
CA ASN A 208 10.06 -12.44 -12.77
C ASN A 208 8.60 -12.81 -12.55
N SER A 209 7.87 -13.00 -13.65
CA SER A 209 6.52 -13.56 -13.59
C SER A 209 6.55 -15.03 -13.14
N VAL A 210 5.38 -15.58 -12.80
CA VAL A 210 5.22 -17.00 -12.46
C VAL A 210 5.67 -17.98 -13.55
N ASN A 211 5.81 -17.51 -14.79
CA ASN A 211 6.30 -18.31 -15.91
C ASN A 211 7.81 -18.13 -16.16
N GLY A 212 8.50 -17.32 -15.35
CA GLY A 212 9.93 -17.05 -15.45
C GLY A 212 10.31 -15.96 -16.46
N GLU A 213 9.34 -15.30 -17.09
CA GLU A 213 9.59 -14.16 -17.97
C GLU A 213 9.77 -12.87 -17.18
N GLU A 214 10.69 -12.02 -17.65
CA GLU A 214 10.96 -10.71 -17.06
C GLU A 214 9.84 -9.71 -17.38
N VAL A 215 9.31 -9.06 -16.34
CA VAL A 215 8.31 -8.02 -16.43
C VAL A 215 8.92 -6.73 -15.90
N ALA A 216 8.98 -5.69 -16.74
CA ALA A 216 9.46 -4.38 -16.33
C ALA A 216 8.60 -3.83 -15.18
N VAL A 217 9.25 -3.23 -14.18
CA VAL A 217 8.60 -2.66 -13.00
C VAL A 217 9.27 -1.35 -12.64
N GLN A 218 8.50 -0.26 -12.63
CA GLN A 218 8.97 1.04 -12.16
C GLN A 218 8.55 1.24 -10.70
N ALA A 219 9.26 0.60 -9.76
CA ALA A 219 8.94 0.72 -8.34
C ALA A 219 9.50 2.03 -7.76
N GLN A 220 8.62 2.86 -7.20
CA GLN A 220 8.97 4.00 -6.35
C GLN A 220 8.75 3.68 -4.86
N THR A 221 7.88 2.72 -4.58
CA THR A 221 7.64 2.17 -3.25
C THR A 221 7.52 0.65 -3.29
N ILE A 222 8.00 -0.01 -2.24
CA ILE A 222 7.89 -1.45 -2.03
C ILE A 222 6.95 -1.71 -0.86
N CYS A 223 5.90 -2.49 -1.10
CA CYS A 223 4.96 -2.92 -0.07
C CYS A 223 5.52 -4.12 0.70
N LEU A 224 5.46 -4.02 2.03
CA LEU A 224 5.60 -5.13 2.98
C LEU A 224 4.25 -5.40 3.63
N HIS A 225 3.80 -6.65 3.65
CA HIS A 225 2.62 -7.01 4.42
C HIS A 225 2.97 -7.12 5.92
N GLY A 226 2.24 -6.39 6.76
CA GLY A 226 2.44 -6.35 8.22
C GLY A 226 1.69 -7.44 9.00
N ASP A 227 0.85 -8.22 8.32
CA ASP A 227 -0.08 -9.19 8.93
C ASP A 227 0.56 -10.55 9.28
N GLY A 228 1.76 -10.85 8.77
CA GLY A 228 2.47 -12.10 9.02
C GLY A 228 3.28 -12.12 10.32
N GLU A 229 3.35 -13.28 10.99
CA GLU A 229 4.18 -13.48 12.21
C GLU A 229 5.66 -13.10 12.02
N LYS A 230 6.16 -13.17 10.78
CA LYS A 230 7.55 -12.85 10.42
C LYS A 230 7.73 -11.46 9.80
N ALA A 231 6.67 -10.65 9.71
CA ALA A 231 6.71 -9.37 8.99
C ALA A 231 7.81 -8.42 9.52
N VAL A 232 7.98 -8.33 10.84
CA VAL A 232 9.02 -7.54 11.50
C VAL A 232 10.43 -8.06 11.13
N GLN A 233 10.63 -9.37 11.19
CA GLN A 233 11.92 -9.99 10.85
C GLN A 233 12.27 -9.76 9.38
N PHE A 234 11.27 -9.87 8.50
CA PHE A 234 11.41 -9.64 7.08
C PHE A 234 11.73 -8.17 6.75
N ALA A 235 11.00 -7.22 7.35
CA ALA A 235 11.28 -5.78 7.23
C ALA A 235 12.70 -5.43 7.68
N GLY A 236 13.13 -5.96 8.84
CA GLY A 236 14.49 -5.78 9.34
C GLY A 236 15.57 -6.37 8.43
N LYS A 237 15.30 -7.50 7.75
CA LYS A 237 16.22 -8.07 6.74
C LYS A 237 16.31 -7.17 5.51
N ILE A 238 15.19 -6.70 4.96
CA ILE A 238 15.18 -5.79 3.81
C ILE A 238 15.94 -4.51 4.14
N TYR A 239 15.68 -3.90 5.31
CA TYR A 239 16.36 -2.69 5.76
C TYR A 239 17.90 -2.85 5.73
N ARG A 240 18.42 -3.91 6.36
CA ARG A 240 19.87 -4.19 6.40
C ARG A 240 20.45 -4.48 5.01
N ILE A 241 19.68 -5.13 4.15
CA ILE A 241 20.11 -5.46 2.79
C ILE A 241 20.17 -4.22 1.93
N PHE A 242 19.21 -3.31 2.03
CA PHE A 242 19.23 -2.01 1.37
C PHE A 242 20.43 -1.18 1.79
N GLU A 243 20.70 -1.10 3.10
CA GLU A 243 21.89 -0.42 3.63
C GLU A 243 23.19 -0.96 3.02
N ARG A 244 23.37 -2.29 3.04
CA ARG A 244 24.55 -2.97 2.45
C ARG A 244 24.69 -2.77 0.94
N ASN A 245 23.57 -2.51 0.27
CA ASN A 245 23.50 -2.37 -1.18
C ASN A 245 23.49 -0.91 -1.66
N GLY A 246 23.66 0.07 -0.75
CA GLY A 246 23.67 1.49 -1.07
C GLY A 246 22.31 2.05 -1.48
N VAL A 247 21.23 1.43 -1.00
CA VAL A 247 19.85 1.87 -1.20
C VAL A 247 19.38 2.62 0.05
N SER A 248 18.97 3.88 -0.13
CA SER A 248 18.40 4.69 0.95
C SER A 248 16.88 4.46 1.03
N ILE A 249 16.35 4.35 2.24
CA ILE A 249 14.91 4.28 2.49
C ILE A 249 14.39 5.68 2.78
N CYS A 250 13.39 6.14 2.03
CA CYS A 250 12.78 7.45 2.21
C CYS A 250 11.37 7.47 1.62
N ALA A 251 10.45 8.16 2.29
CA ALA A 251 9.11 8.38 1.76
C ALA A 251 9.18 9.19 0.44
N PRO A 252 8.25 8.97 -0.50
CA PRO A 252 8.16 9.75 -1.73
C PRO A 252 7.82 11.20 -1.37
N LYS A 253 8.33 12.15 -2.16
CA LYS A 253 8.07 13.59 -1.99
C LYS A 253 6.99 14.06 -2.93
#